data_AF-A0A925PHR6-F1
#
_entry.id   AF-A0A925PHR6-F1
#
_cell.length_a   1.000
_cell.length_b   1.000
_cell.length_c   1.000
_cell.angle_alpha   90.00
_cell.angle_beta   90.00
_cell.angle_gamma   90.00
#
_symmetry.space_group_name_H-M   'P 1'
#
loop_
_entity.id
_entity.type
_entity.pdbx_description
1 polymer ?
#
loop_
_entity_poly.entity_id
_entity_poly.type
_entity_poly.pdbx_seq_one_letter_code
_entity_poly.pdbx_strand_id
1 'polypeptide(L)' 'MRRKLISIILTAIDMIIVVLIPIVALYIRFEGIMDSRYLTVLLNDMPMIVVIRLSSFYLFGLYNRLWRYASINE' A
#
# COMPACT_ATOMS: atom_id res chain seq x y z
N MET A 1 1.12 -24.44 4.10
CA MET A 1 1.78 -23.40 4.91
C MET A 1 2.50 -22.34 4.06
N ARG A 2 3.33 -22.71 3.08
CA ARG A 2 4.07 -21.76 2.20
C ARG A 2 3.21 -20.70 1.48
N ARG A 3 2.03 -21.06 0.95
CA ARG A 3 1.14 -20.12 0.23
C ARG A 3 0.59 -18.98 1.10
N LYS A 4 0.27 -19.27 2.37
CA LYS A 4 -0.19 -18.24 3.33
C LYS A 4 0.94 -17.26 3.67
N LEU A 5 2.17 -17.75 3.80
CA LEU A 5 3.34 -16.91 4.08
C LEU A 5 3.61 -15.90 2.95
N ILE A 6 3.57 -16.35 1.69
CA ILE A 6 3.76 -15.48 0.52
C ILE A 6 2.67 -14.40 0.48
N SER A 7 1.42 -14.77 0.74
CA SER A 7 0.31 -13.82 0.75
C SER A 7 0.48 -12.76 1.85
N ILE A 8 0.92 -13.16 3.05
CA ILE A 8 1.21 -12.23 4.16
C ILE A 8 2.35 -11.27 3.79
N ILE A 9 3.43 -11.78 3.19
CA ILE A 9 4.57 -10.97 2.74
C ILE A 9 4.10 -9.95 1.68
N LEU A 10 3.29 -10.36 0.73
CA LEU A 10 2.75 -9.47 -0.31
C LEU A 10 1.85 -8.39 0.28
N THR A 11 0.97 -8.72 1.21
CA THR A 11 0.15 -7.73 1.91
C THR A 11 1.02 -6.75 2.71
N ALA A 12 2.09 -7.22 3.35
CA ALA A 12 3.02 -6.35 4.07
C ALA A 12 3.77 -5.40 3.12
N ILE A 13 4.23 -5.90 1.96
CA ILE A 13 4.87 -5.08 0.93
C ILE A 13 3.90 -4.04 0.40
N ASP A 14 2.66 -4.41 0.08
CA ASP A 14 1.62 -3.47 -0.33
C ASP A 14 1.40 -2.39 0.71
N MET A 15 1.31 -2.75 1.99
CA MET A 15 1.10 -1.79 3.07
C MET A 15 2.27 -0.78 3.15
N ILE A 16 3.51 -1.25 2.99
CA ILE A 16 4.70 -0.40 2.93
C ILE A 16 4.63 0.53 1.72
N ILE A 17 4.29 0.02 0.54
CA ILE A 17 4.15 0.80 -0.70
C ILE A 17 3.06 1.87 -0.54
N VAL A 18 1.91 1.52 0.03
CA VAL A 18 0.78 2.43 0.26
C VAL A 18 1.20 3.61 1.13
N VAL A 19 2.00 3.37 2.16
CA VAL A 19 2.52 4.40 3.06
C VAL A 19 3.61 5.25 2.41
N LEU A 20 4.53 4.62 1.67
CA LEU A 20 5.68 5.31 1.08
C LEU A 20 5.31 6.19 -0.13
N ILE A 21 4.35 5.78 -0.96
CA ILE A 21 3.94 6.53 -2.15
C ILE A 21 3.63 8.01 -1.86
N PRO A 22 2.73 8.36 -0.92
CA PRO A 22 2.39 9.77 -0.68
C PRO A 22 3.58 10.57 -0.13
N ILE A 23 4.48 9.94 0.64
CA ILE A 23 5.69 10.58 1.15
C ILE A 23 6.65 10.89 -0.01
N VAL A 24 6.88 9.92 -0.90
CA VAL A 24 7.72 10.10 -2.09
C VAL A 24 7.10 11.12 -3.05
N ALA A 25 5.78 11.10 -3.22
CA ALA A 25 5.07 12.08 -4.06
C ALA A 25 5.24 13.50 -3.53
N LEU A 26 5.16 13.71 -2.21
CA LEU A 26 5.45 14.99 -1.58
C LEU A 26 6.91 15.41 -1.74
N TYR A 27 7.83 14.46 -1.59
CA TYR A 27 9.26 14.70 -1.77
C TYR A 27 9.58 15.18 -3.18
N ILE A 28 9.01 14.53 -4.20
CA ILE A 28 9.15 14.93 -5.61
C ILE A 28 8.46 16.28 -5.86
N ARG A 29 7.24 16.47 -5.32
CA ARG A 29 6.45 17.69 -5.52
C ARG A 29 7.15 18.96 -5.05
N PHE A 30 7.89 18.86 -3.94
CA PHE A 30 8.58 20.01 -3.33
C PHE A 30 10.07 20.05 -3.63
N GLU A 31 10.55 19.23 -4.58
CA GLU A 31 11.97 19.14 -4.95
C GLU A 31 12.88 18.94 -3.72
N GLY A 32 12.40 18.20 -2.72
CA GLY A 32 13.10 17.94 -1.46
C GLY A 32 12.99 19.04 -0.39
N ILE A 33 12.42 20.22 -0.68
CA ILE A 33 12.22 21.30 0.29
C ILE A 33 10.83 21.20 0.90
N MET A 34 10.68 20.28 1.85
CA MET A 34 9.37 19.98 2.44
C MET A 34 9.10 20.81 3.70
N ASP A 35 8.05 21.63 3.69
CA ASP A 35 7.52 22.26 4.90
C ASP A 35 6.77 21.21 5.74
N SER A 36 7.09 21.18 7.03
CA SER A 36 6.46 20.37 8.08
C SER A 36 4.92 20.39 8.04
N ARG A 37 4.31 21.50 7.60
CA ARG A 37 2.85 21.62 7.48
C ARG A 37 2.24 20.58 6.54
N TYR A 38 2.87 20.31 5.40
CA TYR A 38 2.37 19.34 4.44
C TYR A 38 2.51 17.90 4.96
N LEU A 39 3.58 17.63 5.71
CA LEU A 39 3.77 16.36 6.42
C LEU A 39 2.66 16.12 7.45
N THR A 40 2.33 17.13 8.26
CA THR A 40 1.29 17.00 9.28
C THR A 40 -0.08 16.75 8.66
N VAL A 41 -0.42 17.47 7.59
CA VAL A 41 -1.66 17.22 6.84
C VAL A 41 -1.66 15.81 6.25
N LEU A 42 -0.56 15.39 5.63
CA LEU A 42 -0.43 14.05 5.09
C LEU A 42 -0.63 12.97 6.17
N LEU A 43 0.02 13.11 7.32
CA LEU A 43 -0.11 12.17 8.43
C LEU A 43 -1.53 12.13 9.01
N ASN A 44 -2.27 13.24 8.93
CA ASN A 44 -3.67 13.31 9.34
C ASN A 44 -4.60 12.58 8.34
N ASP A 45 -4.35 12.74 7.04
CA ASP A 45 -5.13 12.08 5.97
C ASP A 45 -4.70 10.63 5.71
N MET A 46 -3.48 10.25 6.13
CA MET A 46 -2.91 8.90 5.94
C MET A 46 -3.81 7.75 6.40
N PRO A 47 -4.44 7.80 7.59
CA PRO A 47 -5.37 6.77 8.04
C PRO A 47 -6.50 6.55 7.04
N MET A 48 -7.06 7.63 6.48
CA MET A 48 -8.15 7.54 5.51
C MET A 48 -7.68 6.92 4.19
N ILE A 49 -6.49 7.30 3.70
CA ILE A 49 -5.87 6.69 2.51
C ILE A 49 -5.67 5.19 2.73
N VAL A 50 -5.11 4.80 3.88
CA VAL A 50 -4.87 3.39 4.23
C VAL A 50 -6.17 2.60 4.29
N VAL A 51 -7.22 3.14 4.93
CA VAL A 51 -8.54 2.50 5.01
C VAL A 51 -9.13 2.29 3.62
N ILE A 52 -9.19 3.32 2.78
CA ILE A 52 -9.75 3.22 1.42
C ILE A 52 -9.01 2.16 0.59
N ARG A 53 -7.68 2.09 0.72
CA ARG A 53 -6.84 1.18 -0.06
C ARG A 53 -6.98 -0.27 0.41
N LEU A 54 -6.98 -0.50 1.72
CA LEU A 54 -7.25 -1.81 2.32
C LEU A 54 -8.67 -2.29 1.97
N SER A 55 -9.67 -1.42 2.09
CA SER A 55 -11.06 -1.73 1.70
C SER A 55 -11.15 -2.10 0.22
N SER A 56 -10.47 -1.37 -0.66
CA SER A 56 -10.41 -1.70 -2.09
C SER A 56 -9.79 -3.08 -2.32
N PHE A 57 -8.61 -3.35 -1.77
CA PHE A 57 -7.95 -4.66 -1.94
C PHE A 57 -8.75 -5.82 -1.37
N TYR A 58 -9.48 -5.59 -0.27
CA TYR A 58 -10.40 -6.56 0.30
C TYR A 58 -11.62 -6.80 -0.61
N LEU A 59 -12.29 -5.75 -1.07
CA LEU A 59 -13.48 -5.84 -1.94
C LEU A 59 -13.17 -6.53 -3.27
N PHE A 60 -12.04 -6.21 -3.88
CA PHE A 60 -11.61 -6.84 -5.13
C PHE A 60 -10.99 -8.23 -4.91
N GLY A 61 -10.86 -8.68 -3.66
CA GLY A 61 -10.36 -10.02 -3.33
C GLY A 61 -8.95 -10.28 -3.84
N LEU A 62 -8.12 -9.22 -3.95
CA LEU A 62 -6.82 -9.28 -4.62
C LEU A 62 -5.90 -10.31 -3.97
N TYR A 63 -5.98 -10.45 -2.64
CA TYR A 63 -5.19 -11.41 -1.87
C TYR A 63 -5.72 -12.85 -1.96
N ASN A 64 -7.02 -13.06 -2.23
CA ASN A 64 -7.64 -14.39 -2.22
C ASN A 64 -7.75 -15.04 -3.62
N ARG A 65 -7.97 -14.23 -4.66
CA ARG A 65 -8.26 -14.73 -6.01
C ARG A 65 -7.08 -14.62 -6.97
N LEU A 66 -6.42 -13.46 -7.03
CA LEU A 66 -5.40 -13.18 -8.05
C LEU A 66 -4.19 -14.11 -7.92
N TRP A 67 -3.71 -14.32 -6.70
CA TRP A 67 -2.55 -15.16 -6.41
C TRP A 67 -2.81 -16.67 -6.52
N ARG A 68 -4.07 -17.10 -6.55
CA ARG A 68 -4.41 -18.51 -6.81
C ARG A 68 -4.07 -18.91 -8.24
N TYR A 69 -4.19 -17.98 -9.19
CA TYR A 69 -3.92 -18.20 -10.61
C TYR A 69 -2.47 -17.89 -11.00
N ALA A 70 -1.78 -16.98 -10.32
CA ALA A 70 -0.36 -16.69 -10.58
C ALA A 70 0.60 -17.85 -10.25
N SER A 71 0.16 -18.84 -9.46
CA SER A 71 0.93 -20.05 -9.14
C SER A 71 0.55 -21.26 -10.00
N ILE A 72 -0.37 -21.11 -10.96
CA ILE A 72 -0.61 -22.14 -11.97
C ILE A 72 0.57 -22.07 -12.94
N ASN A 73 1.65 -22.75 -12.56
CA ASN A 73 2.57 -23.29 -13.54
C ASN A 73 1.79 -24.38 -14.28
N GLU A 74 1.53 -24.15 -15.57
CA GLU A 74 1.52 -25.26 -16.52
C GLU A 74 2.90 -25.94 -16.53
#